data_AF-A0A9N9AZK9-F1
#
_entry.id   AF-A0A9N9AZK9-F1
#
_cell.length_a   1.000
_cell.length_b   1.000
_cell.length_c   1.000
_cell.angle_alpha   90.00
_cell.angle_beta   90.00
_cell.angle_gamma   90.00
#
_symmetry.space_group_name_H-M   'P 1'
#
loop_
_entity.id
_entity.type
_entity.pdbx_description
1 polymer ?
#
loop_
_entity_poly.entity_id
_entity_poly.type
_entity_poly.pdbx_seq_one_letter_code
_entity_poly.pdbx_strand_id
1 'polypeptide(L)'
;MAETISSNTSKPKSDLYVHASIDAGTSQRLHVGDNNKFSDDAVIMDCSLPSSRSQYFTCLAEMTQETPASIPHEPMQVDNNDEISFTEFAPAVITSEQGFNQELTTDDNLVQDKDKTGGIENPVISEDKYKVKQEWVKRMRIKFCVQPEFEITKNMIHPDGTLNQAYFRPTQGAILSQSNGQRKWTEKERSLLIQGIAKYGIGHFREISDNLLPDWSAQDLRVKTMRLMGRQNLQLYKDWKGNEDAIRKEYEKNKEIGVKTGMWKAGTLVYDDDGLVVKMIKELDKKKRNKSQIMRDGDDKEEEEREEA
;
A
#
# COMPACT_ATOMS: atom_id res chain seq x y z
N MET A 1 47.58 48.92 -2.27
CA MET A 1 47.01 48.96 -0.91
C MET A 1 46.69 47.53 -0.54
N ALA A 2 47.49 46.95 0.35
CA ALA A 2 47.40 45.56 0.76
C ALA A 2 46.64 45.48 2.08
N GLU A 3 45.54 44.74 2.12
CA GLU A 3 44.77 44.52 3.34
C GLU A 3 45.03 43.11 3.88
N THR A 4 45.48 43.11 5.13
CA THR A 4 45.85 41.95 5.94
C THR A 4 44.61 41.44 6.67
N ILE A 5 44.21 40.18 6.44
CA ILE A 5 43.10 39.55 7.18
C ILE A 5 43.68 38.76 8.36
N SER A 6 43.27 39.17 9.56
CA SER A 6 43.65 38.64 10.87
C SER A 6 42.79 37.42 11.24
N SER A 7 43.44 36.28 11.53
CA SER A 7 42.80 35.05 11.97
C SER A 7 42.67 34.99 13.50
N ASN A 8 41.43 34.99 14.01
CA ASN A 8 41.12 34.73 15.42
C ASN A 8 40.82 33.24 15.65
N THR A 9 41.69 32.55 16.38
CA THR A 9 41.48 31.17 16.85
C THR A 9 40.90 31.17 18.26
N SER A 10 39.62 30.80 18.39
CA SER A 10 38.93 30.55 19.65
C SER A 10 39.16 29.11 20.11
N LYS A 11 39.65 28.91 21.34
CA LYS A 11 39.83 27.59 21.97
C LYS A 11 38.51 27.11 22.58
N PRO A 12 38.12 25.82 22.42
CA PRO A 12 37.00 25.26 23.15
C PRO A 12 37.36 24.90 24.59
N LYS A 13 36.41 25.13 25.50
CA LYS A 13 36.44 24.78 26.92
C LYS A 13 36.33 23.26 27.08
N SER A 14 37.15 22.70 27.95
CA SER A 14 37.12 21.30 28.37
C SER A 14 36.04 21.09 29.44
N ASP A 15 35.00 20.34 29.12
CA ASP A 15 34.00 19.90 30.09
C ASP A 15 34.52 18.70 30.89
N LEU A 16 34.41 18.81 32.23
CA LEU A 16 34.69 17.74 33.18
C LEU A 16 33.66 16.61 33.02
N TYR A 17 34.12 15.41 32.67
CA TYR A 17 33.32 14.19 32.78
C TYR A 17 33.56 13.53 34.15
N VAL A 18 32.49 13.36 34.92
CA VAL A 18 32.48 12.60 36.18
C VAL A 18 32.17 11.13 35.83
N HIS A 19 33.14 10.24 36.03
CA HIS A 19 32.94 8.79 35.93
C HIS A 19 32.25 8.27 37.20
N ALA A 20 30.99 7.86 37.09
CA ALA A 20 30.35 7.02 38.09
C ALA A 20 30.69 5.55 37.81
N SER A 21 31.45 4.93 38.71
CA SER A 21 31.75 3.49 38.70
C SER A 21 30.57 2.76 39.35
N ILE A 22 29.94 1.83 38.64
CA ILE A 22 28.89 0.97 39.17
C ILE A 22 29.49 -0.44 39.30
N ASP A 23 29.62 -0.90 40.54
CA ASP A 23 30.12 -2.23 40.88
C ASP A 23 29.14 -3.31 40.39
N ALA A 24 29.67 -4.23 39.58
CA ALA A 24 28.98 -5.45 39.19
C ALA A 24 29.10 -6.49 40.31
N GLY A 25 28.01 -6.75 41.02
CA GLY A 25 27.97 -7.85 41.98
C GLY A 25 26.57 -8.10 42.52
N THR A 26 25.92 -9.16 42.04
CA THR A 26 25.18 -10.18 42.83
C THR A 26 24.40 -11.06 41.86
N SER A 27 24.97 -12.22 41.51
CA SER A 27 24.30 -13.28 40.78
C SER A 27 23.62 -14.22 41.79
N GLN A 28 22.31 -14.08 41.99
CA GLN A 28 21.53 -15.07 42.75
C GLN A 28 21.21 -16.27 41.85
N ARG A 29 21.84 -17.40 42.16
CA ARG A 29 21.63 -18.70 41.55
C ARG A 29 20.45 -19.38 42.25
N LEU A 30 19.27 -19.38 41.62
CA LEU A 30 18.15 -20.23 42.06
C LEU A 30 18.36 -21.65 41.50
N HIS A 31 18.55 -22.61 42.40
CA HIS A 31 18.42 -24.04 42.10
C HIS A 31 16.94 -24.38 41.97
N VAL A 32 16.55 -24.87 40.80
CA VAL A 32 15.33 -25.66 40.61
C VAL A 32 15.78 -27.07 40.26
N GLY A 33 15.37 -28.01 41.09
CA GLY A 33 15.82 -29.40 41.08
C GLY A 33 15.28 -30.22 39.92
N ASP A 34 16.03 -31.30 39.68
CA ASP A 34 15.85 -32.34 38.69
C ASP A 34 14.51 -33.09 38.83
N ASN A 35 13.96 -33.49 37.68
CA ASN A 35 13.51 -34.86 37.39
C ASN A 35 12.81 -34.90 36.03
N ASN A 36 13.51 -35.30 34.96
CA ASN A 36 13.13 -36.50 34.21
C ASN A 36 14.09 -36.81 33.05
N LYS A 37 14.37 -38.11 32.94
CA LYS A 37 15.03 -38.81 31.85
C LYS A 37 14.51 -38.36 30.48
N PHE A 38 15.40 -38.13 29.52
CA PHE A 38 15.28 -38.67 28.16
C PHE A 38 16.62 -38.58 27.42
N SER A 39 16.76 -39.46 26.43
CA SER A 39 18.00 -40.12 26.00
C SER A 39 18.97 -39.28 25.16
N ASP A 40 20.21 -39.79 25.13
CA ASP A 40 21.37 -39.31 24.40
C ASP A 40 21.14 -39.16 22.88
N ASP A 41 21.48 -37.99 22.35
CA ASP A 41 22.28 -37.77 21.14
C ASP A 41 22.14 -36.31 20.70
N ALA A 42 23.05 -35.44 21.16
CA ALA A 42 23.15 -34.07 20.67
C ALA A 42 24.61 -33.67 20.44
N VAL A 43 24.93 -33.52 19.15
CA VAL A 43 26.13 -32.89 18.61
C VAL A 43 26.20 -31.43 19.10
N ILE A 44 27.27 -31.08 19.80
CA ILE A 44 27.56 -29.71 20.22
C ILE A 44 28.12 -28.95 19.01
N MET A 45 27.31 -28.07 18.41
CA MET A 45 27.78 -27.00 17.52
C MET A 45 27.87 -25.71 18.33
N ASP A 46 29.10 -25.25 18.56
CA ASP A 46 29.42 -23.94 19.12
C ASP A 46 29.10 -22.83 18.10
N CYS A 47 28.07 -22.03 18.39
CA CYS A 47 27.76 -20.80 17.66
C CYS A 47 27.95 -19.60 18.58
N SER A 48 29.15 -19.01 18.54
CA SER A 48 29.42 -17.67 19.05
C SER A 48 28.64 -16.63 18.23
N LEU A 49 27.75 -15.90 18.89
CA LEU A 49 27.07 -14.72 18.33
C LEU A 49 27.72 -13.43 18.88
N PRO A 50 28.11 -12.46 18.02
CA PRO A 50 28.53 -11.16 18.48
C PRO A 50 27.32 -10.26 18.82
N SER A 51 27.31 -9.82 20.07
CA SER A 51 26.50 -8.72 20.59
C SER A 51 26.84 -7.41 19.87
N SER A 52 25.86 -6.77 19.23
CA SER A 52 26.01 -5.38 18.83
C SER A 52 24.70 -4.57 18.94
N ARG A 53 24.78 -3.61 19.87
CA ARG A 53 24.20 -2.24 19.82
C ARG A 53 22.69 -2.09 19.68
N SER A 54 22.04 -2.05 20.84
CA SER A 54 20.83 -1.25 21.07
C SER A 54 21.22 0.23 21.20
N GLN A 55 20.73 1.08 20.29
CA GLN A 55 20.77 2.54 20.43
C GLN A 55 19.42 2.99 20.97
N TYR A 56 19.39 3.45 22.23
CA TYR A 56 18.24 4.15 22.79
C TYR A 56 18.29 5.63 22.40
N PHE A 57 17.24 6.09 21.71
CA PHE A 57 16.92 7.49 21.51
C PHE A 57 16.23 8.01 22.78
N THR A 58 16.88 8.93 23.51
CA THR A 58 16.24 9.75 24.55
C THR A 58 15.76 11.06 23.92
N CYS A 59 14.46 11.14 23.62
CA CYS A 59 13.79 12.41 23.34
C CYS A 59 13.33 13.02 24.67
N LEU A 60 14.01 14.07 25.11
CA LEU A 60 13.54 15.02 26.11
C LEU A 60 12.51 15.95 25.45
N ALA A 61 11.25 15.87 25.87
CA ALA A 61 10.22 16.85 25.55
C ALA A 61 9.75 17.51 26.86
N GLU A 62 10.27 18.71 27.12
CA GLU A 62 9.66 19.66 28.05
C GLU A 62 8.39 20.21 27.40
N MET A 63 7.22 19.85 27.96
CA MET A 63 5.94 20.49 27.61
C MET A 63 5.57 21.47 28.71
N THR A 64 5.80 22.76 28.45
CA THR A 64 5.21 23.87 29.18
C THR A 64 3.71 23.91 28.89
N GLN A 65 2.89 23.79 29.94
CA GLN A 65 1.44 23.95 29.86
C GLN A 65 1.10 25.44 29.93
N GLU A 66 0.75 26.03 28.80
CA GLU A 66 0.01 27.30 28.77
C GLU A 66 -1.46 27.01 28.49
N THR A 67 -2.30 27.36 29.47
CA THR A 67 -3.75 27.28 29.43
C THR A 67 -4.32 28.40 28.57
N PRO A 68 -5.02 28.13 27.45
CA PRO A 68 -5.71 29.18 26.72
C PRO A 68 -7.03 29.58 27.41
N ALA A 69 -7.26 30.89 27.41
CA ALA A 69 -8.42 31.54 28.00
C ALA A 69 -9.74 31.11 27.36
N SER A 70 -10.74 30.95 28.23
CA SER A 70 -12.14 30.63 27.95
C SER A 70 -12.77 31.56 26.91
N ILE A 71 -13.23 31.00 25.79
CA ILE A 71 -14.04 31.71 24.77
C ILE A 71 -15.52 31.51 25.15
N PRO A 72 -16.32 32.59 25.29
CA PRO A 72 -17.75 32.47 25.57
C PRO A 72 -18.50 31.88 24.36
N HIS A 73 -19.22 30.80 24.62
CA HIS A 73 -20.05 30.10 23.64
C HIS A 73 -21.43 30.79 23.56
N GLU A 74 -21.75 31.44 22.44
CA GLU A 74 -23.13 31.81 22.13
C GLU A 74 -23.89 30.59 21.56
N PRO A 75 -25.13 30.33 21.97
CA PRO A 75 -25.93 29.25 21.42
C PRO A 75 -26.52 29.67 20.06
N MET A 76 -26.01 29.08 18.98
CA MET A 76 -26.72 29.06 17.69
C MET A 76 -27.95 28.16 17.81
N GLN A 77 -29.14 28.75 17.64
CA GLN A 77 -30.37 28.01 17.41
C GLN A 77 -30.29 27.35 16.03
N VAL A 78 -30.24 26.02 16.03
CA VAL A 78 -30.36 25.20 14.82
C VAL A 78 -31.79 24.72 14.76
N ASP A 79 -32.56 25.24 13.81
CA ASP A 79 -33.89 24.74 13.48
C ASP A 79 -33.74 23.32 12.90
N ASN A 80 -34.07 22.33 13.74
CA ASN A 80 -34.21 20.93 13.34
C ASN A 80 -35.51 20.77 12.57
N ASN A 81 -35.43 20.80 11.24
CA ASN A 81 -36.40 20.16 10.36
C ASN A 81 -35.70 19.87 9.04
N ASP A 82 -35.21 18.64 8.90
CA ASP A 82 -35.27 17.83 7.67
C ASP A 82 -34.48 16.53 7.92
N GLU A 83 -35.21 15.48 8.31
CA GLU A 83 -34.72 14.10 8.31
C GLU A 83 -34.42 13.68 6.87
N ILE A 84 -33.16 13.82 6.44
CA ILE A 84 -32.66 13.20 5.22
C ILE A 84 -32.23 11.78 5.57
N SER A 85 -33.09 10.81 5.27
CA SER A 85 -32.76 9.39 5.35
C SER A 85 -31.67 9.04 4.33
N PHE A 86 -30.49 8.73 4.85
CA PHE A 86 -29.35 8.26 4.08
C PHE A 86 -29.53 6.76 3.80
N THR A 87 -30.21 6.43 2.70
CA THR A 87 -30.32 5.05 2.22
C THR A 87 -29.16 4.70 1.27
N GLU A 88 -28.48 3.61 1.65
CA GLU A 88 -27.60 2.71 0.88
C GLU A 88 -27.31 3.07 -0.59
N PHE A 89 -26.09 3.57 -0.82
CA PHE A 89 -25.45 3.52 -2.14
C PHE A 89 -24.71 2.18 -2.30
N ALA A 90 -25.27 1.26 -3.08
CA ALA A 90 -24.56 0.09 -3.57
C ALA A 90 -23.55 0.51 -4.67
N PRO A 91 -22.28 0.09 -4.62
CA PRO A 91 -21.31 0.45 -5.66
C PRO A 91 -21.56 -0.34 -6.95
N ALA A 92 -21.75 0.38 -8.05
CA ALA A 92 -21.83 -0.17 -9.39
C ALA A 92 -20.52 -0.87 -9.78
N VAL A 93 -20.64 -2.13 -10.20
CA VAL A 93 -19.57 -2.96 -10.75
C VAL A 93 -19.19 -2.40 -12.13
N ILE A 94 -17.99 -1.79 -12.23
CA ILE A 94 -17.39 -1.42 -13.52
C ILE A 94 -16.59 -2.63 -14.01
N THR A 95 -17.15 -3.38 -14.95
CA THR A 95 -16.41 -4.36 -15.76
C THR A 95 -15.66 -3.63 -16.88
N SER A 96 -14.33 -3.74 -16.88
CA SER A 96 -13.48 -3.20 -17.95
C SER A 96 -12.70 -4.34 -18.62
N GLU A 97 -13.16 -4.75 -19.79
CA GLU A 97 -12.52 -5.59 -20.81
C GLU A 97 -13.28 -5.25 -22.11
N GLN A 98 -12.74 -4.95 -23.30
CA GLN A 98 -11.51 -5.28 -24.00
C GLN A 98 -11.28 -4.26 -25.13
N GLY A 99 -10.03 -4.14 -25.60
CA GLY A 99 -9.70 -3.43 -26.83
C GLY A 99 -10.13 -4.21 -28.07
N PHE A 100 -10.69 -3.51 -29.05
CA PHE A 100 -10.96 -4.05 -30.38
C PHE A 100 -10.70 -2.95 -31.41
N ASN A 101 -9.62 -3.10 -32.18
CA ASN A 101 -9.37 -2.35 -33.41
C ASN A 101 -10.07 -3.10 -34.54
N GLN A 102 -11.10 -2.51 -35.14
CA GLN A 102 -11.56 -2.93 -36.46
C GLN A 102 -12.14 -1.74 -37.23
N GLU A 103 -11.80 -1.71 -38.51
CA GLU A 103 -12.06 -0.66 -39.49
C GLU A 103 -13.54 -0.26 -39.57
N LEU A 104 -13.76 1.05 -39.73
CA LEU A 104 -15.06 1.61 -40.08
C LEU A 104 -15.44 1.15 -41.49
N THR A 105 -16.42 0.26 -41.57
CA THR A 105 -17.38 0.24 -42.67
C THR A 105 -18.75 0.58 -42.09
N THR A 106 -19.24 1.77 -42.42
CA THR A 106 -20.66 2.15 -42.30
C THR A 106 -21.49 1.17 -43.12
N ASP A 107 -22.45 0.50 -42.49
CA ASP A 107 -23.80 0.36 -43.03
C ASP A 107 -24.80 -0.12 -41.95
N ASP A 108 -26.02 0.36 -42.13
CA ASP A 108 -27.20 0.37 -41.29
C ASP A 108 -27.68 -0.98 -40.72
N ASN A 109 -27.93 -1.01 -39.40
CA ASN A 109 -29.21 -1.34 -38.75
C ASN A 109 -28.97 -1.81 -37.29
N LEU A 110 -29.18 -0.91 -36.33
CA LEU A 110 -29.22 -1.27 -34.90
C LEU A 110 -30.66 -1.13 -34.38
N VAL A 111 -31.30 -2.28 -34.20
CA VAL A 111 -32.52 -2.47 -33.40
C VAL A 111 -32.19 -2.07 -31.96
N GLN A 112 -32.86 -1.03 -31.45
CA GLN A 112 -32.71 -0.55 -30.08
C GLN A 112 -33.60 -1.36 -29.13
N ASP A 113 -33.06 -2.41 -28.52
CA ASP A 113 -33.62 -2.99 -27.32
C ASP A 113 -33.28 -2.09 -26.12
N LYS A 114 -34.17 -1.11 -25.88
CA LYS A 114 -34.23 -0.32 -24.66
C LYS A 114 -35.21 -0.98 -23.71
N ASP A 115 -34.74 -1.81 -22.79
CA ASP A 115 -35.57 -2.17 -21.64
C ASP A 115 -34.77 -2.40 -20.36
N LYS A 116 -35.23 -1.69 -19.31
CA LYS A 116 -34.99 -1.92 -17.87
C LYS A 116 -33.60 -1.57 -17.33
N THR A 117 -33.26 -0.29 -17.38
CA THR A 117 -32.50 0.34 -16.29
C THR A 117 -33.48 1.21 -15.52
N GLY A 118 -33.74 0.90 -14.24
CA GLY A 118 -34.65 1.65 -13.38
C GLY A 118 -34.25 3.13 -13.39
N GLY A 119 -35.08 3.94 -14.05
CA GLY A 119 -34.87 5.37 -14.15
C GLY A 119 -34.99 5.99 -12.77
N ILE A 120 -33.84 6.30 -12.16
CA ILE A 120 -33.79 7.34 -11.14
C ILE A 120 -34.12 8.62 -11.91
N GLU A 121 -35.41 9.00 -11.88
CA GLU A 121 -35.88 10.27 -12.43
C GLU A 121 -35.16 11.38 -11.66
N ASN A 122 -34.05 11.86 -12.22
CA ASN A 122 -33.38 13.03 -11.69
C ASN A 122 -34.42 14.15 -11.66
N PRO A 123 -34.75 14.70 -10.48
CA PRO A 123 -35.80 15.70 -10.38
C PRO A 123 -35.42 16.87 -11.28
N VAL A 124 -36.35 17.25 -12.17
CA VAL A 124 -36.17 18.39 -13.08
C VAL A 124 -36.09 19.66 -12.24
N ILE A 125 -34.87 20.08 -11.90
CA ILE A 125 -34.62 21.31 -11.16
C ILE A 125 -34.92 22.48 -12.12
N SER A 126 -35.83 23.37 -11.71
CA SER A 126 -36.16 24.57 -12.50
C SER A 126 -34.92 25.46 -12.70
N GLU A 127 -34.85 26.13 -13.84
CA GLU A 127 -33.70 26.99 -14.22
C GLU A 127 -33.41 28.07 -13.16
N ASP A 128 -34.44 28.62 -12.54
CA ASP A 128 -34.30 29.62 -11.48
C ASP A 128 -33.66 29.06 -10.21
N LYS A 129 -34.02 27.84 -9.80
CA LYS A 129 -33.39 27.16 -8.66
C LYS A 129 -31.91 26.89 -8.93
N TYR A 130 -31.55 26.58 -10.18
CA TYR A 130 -30.16 26.40 -10.58
C TYR A 130 -29.38 27.72 -10.48
N LYS A 131 -29.94 28.84 -10.94
CA LYS A 131 -29.31 30.17 -10.84
C LYS A 131 -29.06 30.58 -9.39
N VAL A 132 -30.07 30.45 -8.52
CA VAL A 132 -29.95 30.75 -7.08
C VAL A 132 -28.86 29.90 -6.43
N LYS A 133 -28.79 28.61 -6.75
CA LYS A 133 -27.73 27.71 -6.26
C LYS A 133 -26.35 28.14 -6.74
N GLN A 134 -26.20 28.50 -8.02
CA GLN A 134 -24.93 28.96 -8.56
C GLN A 134 -24.44 30.26 -7.91
N GLU A 135 -25.34 31.22 -7.68
CA GLU A 135 -25.02 32.46 -6.98
C GLU A 135 -24.61 32.21 -5.52
N TRP A 136 -25.28 31.28 -4.84
CA TRP A 136 -24.87 30.85 -3.51
C TRP A 136 -23.47 30.21 -3.52
N VAL A 137 -23.18 29.32 -4.46
CA VAL A 137 -21.85 28.70 -4.61
C VAL A 137 -20.77 29.76 -4.88
N LYS A 138 -21.03 30.73 -5.76
CA LYS A 138 -20.12 31.85 -6.05
C LYS A 138 -19.81 32.66 -4.78
N ARG A 139 -20.85 33.01 -4.01
CA ARG A 139 -20.68 33.73 -2.74
C ARG A 139 -19.87 32.93 -1.72
N MET A 140 -20.14 31.63 -1.58
CA MET A 140 -19.39 30.77 -0.65
C MET A 140 -17.92 30.65 -1.04
N ARG A 141 -17.63 30.49 -2.33
CA ARG A 141 -16.25 30.48 -2.84
C ARG A 141 -15.49 31.75 -2.51
N ILE A 142 -16.08 32.92 -2.76
CA ILE A 142 -15.44 34.21 -2.43
C ILE A 142 -15.18 34.29 -0.93
N LYS A 143 -16.17 33.96 -0.09
CA LYS A 143 -16.07 34.08 1.37
C LYS A 143 -15.03 33.16 1.99
N PHE A 144 -14.92 31.92 1.53
CA PHE A 144 -14.11 30.90 2.19
C PHE A 144 -12.76 30.63 1.51
N CYS A 145 -12.62 30.85 0.21
CA CYS A 145 -11.39 30.55 -0.51
C CYS A 145 -10.49 31.76 -0.70
N VAL A 146 -11.03 32.98 -0.80
CA VAL A 146 -10.23 34.19 -0.99
C VAL A 146 -9.92 34.79 0.38
N GLN A 147 -8.70 34.57 0.86
CA GLN A 147 -8.21 35.15 2.11
C GLN A 147 -7.26 36.30 1.78
N PRO A 148 -7.48 37.52 2.32
CA PRO A 148 -6.66 38.68 1.99
C PRO A 148 -5.19 38.50 2.39
N GLU A 149 -4.91 37.67 3.38
CA GLU A 149 -3.57 37.33 3.87
C GLU A 149 -2.79 36.43 2.91
N PHE A 150 -3.47 35.68 2.04
CA PHE A 150 -2.84 34.72 1.12
C PHE A 150 -3.06 35.11 -0.33
N GLU A 151 -2.12 35.86 -0.91
CA GLU A 151 -2.20 36.33 -2.30
C GLU A 151 -2.34 35.20 -3.33
N ILE A 152 -1.80 34.01 -3.04
CA ILE A 152 -1.94 32.83 -3.92
C ILE A 152 -3.40 32.43 -4.14
N THR A 153 -4.27 32.66 -3.17
CA THR A 153 -5.69 32.31 -3.26
C THR A 153 -6.46 33.19 -4.24
N LYS A 154 -5.98 34.41 -4.49
CA LYS A 154 -6.56 35.34 -5.48
C LYS A 154 -6.47 34.81 -6.90
N ASN A 155 -5.52 33.91 -7.18
CA ASN A 155 -5.36 33.28 -8.49
C ASN A 155 -6.29 32.06 -8.68
N MET A 156 -6.90 31.54 -7.62
CA MET A 156 -7.75 30.34 -7.66
C MET A 156 -9.19 30.65 -8.08
N ILE A 157 -9.72 31.81 -7.66
CA ILE A 157 -11.11 32.22 -7.85
C ILE A 157 -11.14 33.64 -8.39
N HIS A 158 -11.90 33.85 -9.46
CA HIS A 158 -12.12 35.16 -10.05
C HIS A 158 -12.98 36.04 -9.13
N PRO A 159 -12.93 37.38 -9.26
CA PRO A 159 -13.72 38.30 -8.43
C PRO A 159 -15.24 38.11 -8.57
N ASP A 160 -15.71 37.46 -9.64
CA ASP A 160 -17.13 37.11 -9.86
C ASP A 160 -17.54 35.79 -9.17
N GLY A 161 -16.62 35.14 -8.45
CA GLY A 161 -16.82 33.86 -7.77
C GLY A 161 -16.72 32.63 -8.67
N THR A 162 -16.35 32.80 -9.95
CA THR A 162 -16.07 31.67 -10.85
C THR A 162 -14.70 31.06 -10.58
N LEU A 163 -14.59 29.75 -10.79
CA LEU A 163 -13.37 29.00 -10.55
C LEU A 163 -12.39 29.22 -11.70
N ASN A 164 -11.15 29.60 -11.42
CA ASN A 164 -10.11 29.68 -12.43
C ASN A 164 -9.65 28.26 -12.83
N GLN A 165 -10.28 27.69 -13.86
CA GLN A 165 -9.98 26.33 -14.33
C GLN A 165 -8.52 26.16 -14.76
N ALA A 166 -7.87 27.24 -15.23
CA ALA A 166 -6.46 27.19 -15.63
C ALA A 166 -5.51 26.99 -14.44
N TYR A 167 -5.90 27.44 -13.24
CA TYR A 167 -5.12 27.25 -12.02
C TYR A 167 -5.06 25.77 -11.59
N PHE A 168 -6.17 25.03 -11.75
CA PHE A 168 -6.26 23.62 -11.36
C PHE A 168 -5.85 22.65 -12.46
N ARG A 169 -5.68 23.13 -13.69
CA ARG A 169 -5.08 22.33 -14.76
C ARG A 169 -3.58 22.27 -14.50
N PRO A 170 -2.97 21.06 -14.45
CA PRO A 170 -1.53 20.94 -14.47
C PRO A 170 -0.98 21.81 -15.61
N THR A 171 -0.06 22.73 -15.29
CA THR A 171 0.49 23.64 -16.29
C THR A 171 1.00 22.79 -17.44
N GLN A 172 0.57 23.05 -18.68
CA GLN A 172 0.90 22.20 -19.83
C GLN A 172 2.42 22.05 -20.05
N GLY A 173 3.24 22.91 -19.42
CA GLY A 173 4.70 22.80 -19.32
C GLY A 173 5.26 22.33 -17.96
N ALA A 174 4.49 22.25 -16.87
CA ALA A 174 4.93 21.61 -15.61
C ALA A 174 4.97 20.07 -15.72
N ILE A 175 4.49 19.54 -16.84
CA ILE A 175 4.83 18.19 -17.31
C ILE A 175 6.34 18.09 -17.60
N LEU A 176 7.11 19.19 -17.69
CA LEU A 176 8.55 19.20 -18.00
C LEU A 176 9.49 19.18 -16.78
N SER A 177 8.96 19.16 -15.56
CA SER A 177 9.67 18.59 -14.41
C SER A 177 9.27 17.13 -14.17
N GLN A 178 8.88 16.45 -15.24
CA GLN A 178 9.26 15.06 -15.52
C GLN A 178 10.79 14.91 -15.73
N SER A 179 11.59 15.62 -14.93
CA SER A 179 12.98 15.27 -14.66
C SER A 179 13.09 14.07 -13.70
N ASN A 180 11.97 13.40 -13.42
CA ASN A 180 11.86 11.97 -13.18
C ASN A 180 10.74 11.41 -14.08
N GLY A 181 10.85 11.60 -15.40
CA GLY A 181 9.80 11.24 -16.35
C GLY A 181 9.26 9.87 -16.03
N GLN A 182 7.97 9.80 -15.68
CA GLN A 182 7.35 8.63 -15.07
C GLN A 182 7.73 7.41 -15.90
N ARG A 183 8.72 6.69 -15.38
CA ARG A 183 9.40 5.66 -16.15
C ARG A 183 8.35 4.61 -16.46
N LYS A 184 8.08 4.43 -17.76
CA LYS A 184 7.10 3.45 -18.19
C LYS A 184 7.65 2.08 -17.86
N TRP A 185 6.87 1.29 -17.14
CA TRP A 185 7.23 -0.09 -16.83
C TRP A 185 7.22 -0.92 -18.11
N THR A 186 8.39 -1.40 -18.53
CA THR A 186 8.58 -2.14 -19.79
C THR A 186 8.63 -3.66 -19.55
N GLU A 187 8.43 -4.44 -20.62
CA GLU A 187 8.53 -5.90 -20.55
C GLU A 187 9.95 -6.38 -20.20
N LYS A 188 10.98 -5.62 -20.60
CA LYS A 188 12.37 -5.90 -20.21
C LYS A 188 12.54 -5.86 -18.70
N GLU A 189 12.02 -4.81 -18.05
CA GLU A 189 12.08 -4.66 -16.60
C GLU A 189 11.26 -5.72 -15.88
N ARG A 190 10.11 -6.10 -16.44
CA ARG A 190 9.31 -7.24 -15.96
C ARG A 190 10.10 -8.54 -16.00
N SER A 191 10.80 -8.84 -17.09
CA SER A 191 11.63 -10.04 -17.20
C SER A 191 12.79 -10.04 -16.20
N LEU A 192 13.44 -8.88 -15.97
CA LEU A 192 14.50 -8.72 -14.98
C LEU A 192 13.99 -8.90 -13.55
N LEU A 193 12.79 -8.41 -13.25
CA LEU A 193 12.14 -8.62 -11.95
C LEU A 193 11.87 -10.11 -11.70
N ILE A 194 11.37 -10.84 -12.71
CA ILE A 194 11.16 -12.30 -12.61
C ILE A 194 12.48 -13.03 -12.35
N GLN A 195 13.56 -12.65 -13.06
CA GLN A 195 14.90 -13.21 -12.82
C GLN A 195 15.41 -12.90 -11.40
N GLY A 196 15.17 -11.68 -10.92
CA GLY A 196 15.50 -11.28 -9.56
C GLY A 196 14.77 -12.10 -8.50
N ILE A 197 13.47 -12.34 -8.69
CA ILE A 197 12.67 -13.20 -7.81
C ILE A 197 13.17 -14.64 -7.83
N ALA A 198 13.51 -15.19 -9.00
CA ALA A 198 14.06 -16.54 -9.10
C ALA A 198 15.42 -16.69 -8.38
N LYS A 199 16.27 -15.65 -8.46
CA LYS A 199 17.62 -15.67 -7.87
C LYS A 199 17.63 -15.37 -6.36
N TYR A 200 17.06 -14.23 -5.97
CA TYR A 200 17.12 -13.72 -4.59
C TYR A 200 15.91 -14.15 -3.76
N GLY A 201 14.72 -14.22 -4.37
CA GLY A 201 13.47 -14.51 -3.68
C GLY A 201 12.66 -13.25 -3.35
N ILE A 202 11.37 -13.44 -3.05
CA ILE A 202 10.47 -12.35 -2.64
C ILE A 202 10.84 -11.89 -1.22
N GLY A 203 11.07 -10.58 -1.06
CA GLY A 203 11.52 -9.97 0.19
C GLY A 203 12.88 -9.27 0.07
N HIS A 204 13.71 -9.72 -0.87
CA HIS A 204 15.04 -9.19 -1.18
C HIS A 204 15.02 -8.10 -2.26
N PHE A 205 14.13 -7.12 -2.13
CA PHE A 205 13.93 -6.10 -3.17
C PHE A 205 15.10 -5.12 -3.29
N ARG A 206 15.89 -4.94 -2.24
CA ARG A 206 17.07 -4.07 -2.25
C ARG A 206 18.15 -4.68 -3.14
N GLU A 207 18.40 -5.98 -2.99
CA GLU A 207 19.35 -6.74 -3.77
C GLU A 207 18.95 -6.80 -5.25
N ILE A 208 17.64 -6.94 -5.54
CA ILE A 208 17.13 -6.89 -6.92
C ILE A 208 17.31 -5.49 -7.52
N SER A 209 17.00 -4.44 -6.76
CA SER A 209 17.22 -3.05 -7.17
C SER A 209 18.70 -2.81 -7.48
N ASP A 210 19.60 -3.09 -6.53
CA ASP A 210 21.03 -2.80 -6.68
C ASP A 210 21.70 -3.55 -7.84
N ASN A 211 21.28 -4.80 -8.13
CA ASN A 211 21.95 -5.64 -9.13
C ASN A 211 21.28 -5.66 -10.51
N LEU A 212 19.95 -5.54 -10.59
CA LEU A 212 19.20 -5.76 -11.84
C LEU A 212 18.41 -4.53 -12.30
N LEU A 213 17.89 -3.74 -11.35
CA LEU A 213 16.97 -2.63 -11.62
C LEU A 213 17.32 -1.40 -10.77
N PRO A 214 18.52 -0.81 -10.95
CA PRO A 214 19.03 0.26 -10.06
C PRO A 214 18.21 1.55 -10.14
N ASP A 215 17.47 1.72 -11.24
CA ASP A 215 16.61 2.88 -11.45
C ASP A 215 15.25 2.76 -10.76
N TRP A 216 14.92 1.59 -10.21
CA TRP A 216 13.67 1.34 -9.52
C TRP A 216 13.92 1.22 -8.02
N SER A 217 13.16 1.98 -7.23
CA SER A 217 13.24 1.84 -5.78
C SER A 217 12.75 0.47 -5.34
N ALA A 218 13.30 -0.06 -4.24
CA ALA A 218 12.86 -1.33 -3.65
C ALA A 218 11.34 -1.35 -3.37
N GLN A 219 10.77 -0.20 -3.01
CA GLN A 219 9.34 -0.05 -2.76
C GLN A 219 8.52 -0.16 -4.06
N ASP A 220 8.98 0.44 -5.16
CA ASP A 220 8.31 0.29 -6.45
C ASP A 220 8.33 -1.15 -6.93
N LEU A 221 9.47 -1.82 -6.80
CA LEU A 221 9.61 -3.24 -7.13
C LEU A 221 8.64 -4.10 -6.31
N ARG A 222 8.50 -3.83 -5.02
CA ARG A 222 7.50 -4.49 -4.17
C ARG A 222 6.08 -4.33 -4.73
N VAL A 223 5.70 -3.12 -5.15
CA VAL A 223 4.37 -2.87 -5.76
C VAL A 223 4.19 -3.59 -7.08
N LYS A 224 5.23 -3.63 -7.92
CA LYS A 224 5.20 -4.41 -9.18
C LYS A 224 5.07 -5.91 -8.91
N THR A 225 5.77 -6.43 -7.91
CA THR A 225 5.66 -7.84 -7.48
C THR A 225 4.27 -8.16 -6.95
N MET A 226 3.61 -7.27 -6.19
CA MET A 226 2.22 -7.47 -5.75
C MET A 226 1.27 -7.71 -6.92
N ARG A 227 1.39 -6.90 -7.98
CA ARG A 227 0.59 -7.05 -9.21
C ARG A 227 0.97 -8.29 -10.01
N LEU A 228 2.26 -8.60 -10.08
CA LEU A 228 2.78 -9.77 -10.80
C LEU A 228 2.29 -11.09 -10.16
N MET A 229 2.28 -11.17 -8.83
CA MET A 229 1.80 -12.33 -8.08
C MET A 229 0.28 -12.34 -7.90
N GLY A 230 -0.40 -11.23 -8.19
CA GLY A 230 -1.84 -11.09 -7.98
C GLY A 230 -2.23 -11.04 -6.51
N ARG A 231 -1.37 -10.53 -5.63
CA ARG A 231 -1.62 -10.48 -4.18
C ARG A 231 -0.99 -9.27 -3.51
N GLN A 232 -1.74 -8.60 -2.65
CA GLN A 232 -1.26 -7.41 -1.94
C GLN A 232 -0.27 -7.75 -0.81
N ASN A 233 -0.56 -8.75 0.02
CA ASN A 233 0.37 -9.13 1.09
C ASN A 233 1.40 -10.15 0.60
N LEU A 234 2.66 -9.73 0.53
CA LEU A 234 3.79 -10.59 0.15
C LEU A 234 4.49 -11.27 1.33
N GLN A 235 4.09 -11.00 2.58
CA GLN A 235 4.76 -11.57 3.77
C GLN A 235 4.75 -13.12 3.78
N LEU A 236 3.71 -13.74 3.24
CA LEU A 236 3.64 -15.21 3.14
C LEU A 236 4.56 -15.80 2.07
N TYR A 237 5.11 -14.96 1.20
CA TYR A 237 6.07 -15.34 0.16
C TYR A 237 7.49 -14.96 0.55
N LYS A 238 7.77 -14.69 1.84
CA LYS A 238 9.13 -14.38 2.27
C LYS A 238 10.08 -15.50 1.84
N ASP A 239 11.14 -15.11 1.15
CA ASP A 239 12.20 -15.98 0.61
C ASP A 239 11.72 -16.96 -0.47
N TRP A 240 10.47 -16.84 -0.94
CA TRP A 240 9.93 -17.68 -2.00
C TRP A 240 10.61 -17.37 -3.33
N LYS A 241 11.02 -18.43 -4.03
CA LYS A 241 11.68 -18.38 -5.35
C LYS A 241 10.85 -19.16 -6.35
N GLY A 242 10.73 -18.62 -7.56
CA GLY A 242 10.00 -19.29 -8.63
C GLY A 242 10.29 -18.67 -9.99
N ASN A 243 10.18 -19.51 -11.02
CA ASN A 243 10.27 -19.09 -12.43
C ASN A 243 8.95 -18.45 -12.88
N GLU A 244 8.92 -17.95 -14.12
CA GLU A 244 7.73 -17.32 -14.69
C GLU A 244 6.47 -18.20 -14.61
N ASP A 245 6.60 -19.51 -14.87
CA ASP A 245 5.46 -20.42 -14.80
C ASP A 245 4.94 -20.63 -13.38
N ALA A 246 5.82 -20.61 -12.38
CA ALA A 246 5.42 -20.69 -10.97
C ALA A 246 4.68 -19.42 -10.54
N ILE A 247 5.17 -18.26 -10.96
CA ILE A 247 4.51 -16.96 -10.75
C ILE A 247 3.14 -16.93 -11.41
N ARG A 248 3.02 -17.40 -12.67
CA ARG A 248 1.76 -17.46 -13.42
C ARG A 248 0.74 -18.36 -12.72
N LYS A 249 1.15 -19.56 -12.29
CA LYS A 249 0.30 -20.49 -11.52
C LYS A 249 -0.18 -19.87 -10.21
N GLU A 250 0.68 -19.13 -9.52
CA GLU A 250 0.32 -18.49 -8.26
C GLU A 250 -0.61 -17.29 -8.49
N TYR A 251 -0.40 -16.52 -9.56
CA TYR A 251 -1.32 -15.46 -9.99
C TYR A 251 -2.72 -16.01 -10.29
N GLU A 252 -2.80 -17.10 -11.06
CA GLU A 252 -4.08 -17.76 -11.38
C GLU A 252 -4.77 -18.30 -10.13
N LYS A 253 -4.03 -18.95 -9.23
CA LYS A 253 -4.54 -19.39 -7.91
C LYS A 253 -5.12 -18.21 -7.12
N ASN A 254 -4.38 -17.10 -7.02
CA ASN A 254 -4.83 -15.92 -6.29
C ASN A 254 -6.04 -15.24 -6.95
N LYS A 255 -6.08 -15.20 -8.28
CA LYS A 255 -7.21 -14.70 -9.06
C LYS A 255 -8.47 -15.53 -8.81
N GLU A 256 -8.36 -16.85 -8.85
CA GLU A 256 -9.48 -17.76 -8.60
C GLU A 256 -10.06 -17.56 -7.19
N ILE A 257 -9.21 -17.47 -6.17
CA ILE A 257 -9.64 -17.21 -4.78
C ILE A 257 -10.32 -15.84 -4.71
N GLY A 258 -9.71 -14.80 -5.27
CA GLY A 258 -10.24 -13.44 -5.20
C GLY A 258 -11.59 -13.30 -5.91
N VAL A 259 -11.80 -13.99 -7.04
CA VAL A 259 -13.09 -14.01 -7.74
C VAL A 259 -14.13 -14.76 -6.91
N LYS A 260 -13.78 -15.90 -6.31
CA LYS A 260 -14.69 -16.69 -5.47
C LYS A 260 -15.12 -15.96 -4.19
N THR A 261 -14.23 -15.20 -3.57
CA THR A 261 -14.52 -14.47 -2.32
C THR A 261 -14.94 -13.02 -2.55
N GLY A 262 -14.96 -12.53 -3.79
CA GLY A 262 -15.22 -11.11 -4.10
C GLY A 262 -14.11 -10.15 -3.65
N MET A 263 -12.91 -10.66 -3.34
CA MET A 263 -11.76 -9.88 -2.84
C MET A 263 -10.70 -9.59 -3.89
N TRP A 264 -11.03 -9.81 -5.17
CA TRP A 264 -10.17 -9.41 -6.29
C TRP A 264 -10.36 -7.93 -6.61
N LYS A 265 -9.41 -7.09 -6.23
CA LYS A 265 -9.46 -5.63 -6.44
C LYS A 265 -8.20 -5.16 -7.16
N ALA A 266 -8.39 -4.39 -8.24
CA ALA A 266 -7.31 -3.82 -9.05
C ALA A 266 -6.23 -4.84 -9.50
N GLY A 267 -6.65 -6.08 -9.83
CA GLY A 267 -5.74 -7.14 -10.25
C GLY A 267 -4.94 -7.80 -9.14
N THR A 268 -5.36 -7.64 -7.88
CA THR A 268 -4.72 -8.27 -6.72
C THR A 268 -5.74 -8.82 -5.73
N LEU A 269 -5.37 -9.92 -5.07
CA LEU A 269 -6.10 -10.47 -3.94
C LEU A 269 -5.82 -9.61 -2.69
N VAL A 270 -6.87 -8.99 -2.18
CA VAL A 270 -6.87 -8.17 -0.96
C VAL A 270 -7.29 -9.01 0.25
N TYR A 271 -6.83 -8.64 1.45
CA TYR A 271 -7.28 -9.28 2.68
C TYR A 271 -8.74 -8.96 2.97
N ASP A 272 -9.38 -9.94 3.57
CA ASP A 272 -10.74 -9.86 4.08
C ASP A 272 -10.68 -9.85 5.61
N ASP A 273 -11.51 -9.03 6.24
CA ASP A 273 -11.57 -8.88 7.69
C ASP A 273 -12.14 -10.15 8.36
N ASP A 274 -13.02 -10.87 7.66
CA ASP A 274 -13.62 -12.14 8.12
C ASP A 274 -12.66 -13.35 7.99
N GLY A 275 -11.48 -13.12 7.39
CA GLY A 275 -10.45 -14.14 7.20
C GLY A 275 -10.84 -15.27 6.24
N LEU A 276 -11.87 -15.09 5.39
CA LEU A 276 -12.32 -16.11 4.43
C LEU A 276 -11.22 -16.48 3.42
N VAL A 277 -10.48 -15.46 2.96
CA VAL A 277 -9.33 -15.64 2.05
C VAL A 277 -8.29 -16.57 2.66
N VAL A 278 -7.97 -16.40 3.95
CA VAL A 278 -6.97 -17.22 4.65
C VAL A 278 -7.46 -18.67 4.79
N LYS A 279 -8.75 -18.87 5.08
CA LYS A 279 -9.36 -20.21 5.16
C LYS A 279 -9.28 -20.93 3.81
N MET A 280 -9.68 -20.29 2.71
CA MET A 280 -9.61 -20.88 1.36
C MET A 280 -8.17 -21.24 0.96
N ILE A 281 -7.19 -20.39 1.27
CA ILE A 281 -5.78 -20.69 0.98
C ILE A 281 -5.33 -21.95 1.72
N LYS A 282 -5.63 -22.05 3.03
CA LYS A 282 -5.29 -23.23 3.85
C LYS A 282 -5.95 -24.50 3.32
N GLU A 283 -7.21 -24.43 2.91
CA GLU A 283 -7.93 -25.56 2.33
C GLU A 283 -7.33 -26.03 1.00
N LEU A 284 -6.97 -25.11 0.11
CA LEU A 284 -6.31 -25.43 -1.16
C LEU A 284 -4.94 -26.07 -0.93
N ASP A 285 -4.17 -25.57 0.03
CA ASP A 285 -2.85 -26.15 0.36
C ASP A 285 -3.00 -27.53 1.02
N LYS A 286 -4.04 -27.76 1.84
CA LYS A 286 -4.37 -29.09 2.38
C LYS A 286 -4.77 -30.07 1.28
N LYS A 287 -5.62 -29.64 0.32
CA LYS A 287 -6.01 -30.46 -0.83
C LYS A 287 -4.80 -30.88 -1.68
N LYS A 288 -3.83 -29.97 -1.88
CA LYS A 288 -2.57 -30.29 -2.59
C LYS A 288 -1.75 -31.36 -1.86
N ARG A 289 -1.58 -31.24 -0.54
CA ARG A 289 -0.85 -32.23 0.28
C ARG A 289 -1.52 -33.61 0.24
N ASN A 290 -2.85 -33.66 0.40
CA ASN A 290 -3.59 -34.91 0.34
C ASN A 290 -3.51 -35.56 -1.05
N LYS A 291 -3.61 -34.77 -2.12
CA LYS A 291 -3.47 -35.30 -3.49
C LYS A 291 -2.08 -35.89 -3.74
N SER A 292 -1.02 -35.23 -3.27
CA SER A 292 0.34 -35.77 -3.40
C SER A 292 0.57 -37.03 -2.56
N GLN A 293 -0.15 -37.19 -1.45
CA GLN A 293 -0.07 -38.39 -0.63
C GLN A 293 -0.77 -39.57 -1.31
N ILE A 294 -2.00 -39.36 -1.81
CA ILE A 294 -2.76 -40.39 -2.55
C ILE A 294 -2.00 -40.87 -3.79
N MET A 295 -1.31 -39.97 -4.50
CA MET A 295 -0.49 -40.36 -5.67
C MET A 295 0.72 -41.22 -5.31
N ARG A 296 1.28 -41.08 -4.10
CA ARG A 296 2.39 -41.95 -3.64
C ARG A 296 1.87 -43.33 -3.26
N ASP A 297 0.76 -43.37 -2.51
CA ASP A 297 0.18 -44.64 -2.03
C ASP A 297 -0.47 -45.47 -3.17
N GLY A 298 -0.75 -44.84 -4.32
CA GLY A 298 -1.34 -45.51 -5.49
C GLY A 298 -0.32 -46.26 -6.34
N ASP A 299 0.89 -45.72 -6.50
CA ASP A 299 1.94 -46.35 -7.31
C ASP A 299 2.45 -47.64 -6.62
N ASP A 300 2.50 -47.67 -5.28
CA ASP A 300 2.93 -48.84 -4.51
C ASP A 300 1.97 -50.04 -4.68
N LYS A 301 0.68 -49.80 -4.88
CA LYS A 301 -0.33 -50.87 -5.07
C LYS A 301 -0.28 -51.50 -6.46
N GLU A 302 0.02 -50.70 -7.49
CA GLU A 302 0.18 -51.25 -8.85
C GLU A 302 1.48 -52.07 -9.00
N GLU A 303 2.49 -51.81 -8.18
CA GLU A 303 3.72 -52.60 -8.13
C GLU A 303 3.53 -53.93 -7.40
N GLU A 304 2.78 -53.93 -6.28
CA GLU A 304 2.43 -55.16 -5.53
C GLU A 304 1.55 -56.11 -6.38
N GLU A 305 0.57 -55.59 -7.12
CA GLU A 305 -0.24 -56.40 -8.04
C GLU A 305 0.54 -56.94 -9.26
N ARG A 306 1.68 -56.34 -9.62
CA ARG A 306 2.57 -56.87 -10.68
C ARG A 306 3.54 -57.93 -10.19
N GLU A 307 3.90 -57.92 -8.92
CA GLU A 307 4.77 -58.98 -8.34
C GLU A 307 3.98 -60.26 -8.02
N GLU A 308 2.67 -60.18 -7.81
CA GLU A 308 1.80 -61.34 -7.55
C GLU A 308 1.28 -62.05 -8.82
N ALA A 309 1.43 -61.45 -10.01
CA ALA A 309 0.92 -61.98 -11.29
C ALA A 309 2.00 -62.71 -12.13
#